data_AF-A0A2V9U5C2-F1
#
_entry.id   AF-A0A2V9U5C2-F1
#
_cell.length_a   1.000
_cell.length_b   1.000
_cell.length_c   1.000
_cell.angle_alpha   90.00
_cell.angle_beta   90.00
_cell.angle_gamma   90.00
#
_symmetry.space_group_name_H-M   'P 1'
#
loop_
_entity.id
_entity.type
_entity.pdbx_description
1 polymer ?
#
loop_
_entity_poly.entity_id
_entity_poly.type
_entity_poly.pdbx_seq_one_letter_code
_entity_poly.pdbx_strand_id
1 'polypeptide(L)'
;MSCLVMGQAPRVNRDSVVIKDFESRVTDYVKLSKKAASGPAAPKPTDDPAKLKEYQLALAAKIRAGRPQAKQGDIFTPDVTKMFQRLIAMSFSGPRGEKLRASLRHAEPVKTLNLQVNDSYPQGVPLQSTPPSLLLDLPKLPSELEYRIVGRDLVLRDVKANLIVDFISNVIPAS
;
A
#
# COMPACT_ATOMS: atom_id res chain seq x y z
N MET A 1 -20.74 -45.40 -14.85
CA MET A 1 -19.41 -44.88 -14.47
C MET A 1 -19.55 -43.39 -14.16
N SER A 2 -19.53 -43.03 -12.88
CA SER A 2 -19.53 -41.64 -12.41
C SER A 2 -18.19 -41.37 -11.74
N CYS A 3 -17.53 -40.26 -12.11
CA CYS A 3 -16.50 -39.59 -11.32
C CYS A 3 -16.54 -38.10 -11.75
N LEU A 4 -17.38 -37.30 -11.10
CA LEU A 4 -17.08 -36.41 -9.98
C LEU A 4 -16.31 -35.15 -10.40
N VAL A 5 -17.08 -34.09 -10.63
CA VAL A 5 -16.63 -32.69 -10.71
C VAL A 5 -16.27 -32.25 -9.28
N MET A 6 -15.00 -31.94 -9.01
CA MET A 6 -14.55 -31.37 -7.73
C MET A 6 -14.48 -29.84 -7.82
N GLY A 7 -15.24 -29.18 -6.93
CA GLY A 7 -15.57 -27.76 -6.99
C GLY A 7 -14.47 -26.78 -6.54
N GLN A 8 -14.38 -25.66 -7.25
CA GLN A 8 -13.59 -24.46 -6.89
C GLN A 8 -14.43 -23.31 -6.29
N ALA A 9 -15.73 -23.52 -6.06
CA ALA A 9 -16.67 -22.45 -5.67
C ALA A 9 -16.42 -21.74 -4.31
N PRO A 10 -15.92 -22.40 -3.23
CA PRO A 10 -15.83 -21.75 -1.92
C PRO A 10 -14.68 -20.73 -1.81
N ARG A 11 -13.57 -20.94 -2.53
CA ARG A 11 -12.35 -20.12 -2.40
C ARG A 11 -12.47 -18.79 -3.13
N VAL A 12 -12.98 -18.83 -4.37
CA VAL A 12 -13.24 -17.62 -5.18
C VAL A 12 -14.19 -16.66 -4.45
N ASN A 13 -15.21 -17.20 -3.77
CA ASN A 13 -16.15 -16.39 -2.99
C ASN A 13 -15.44 -15.70 -1.81
N ARG A 14 -14.60 -16.44 -1.05
CA ARG A 14 -13.84 -15.86 0.08
C ARG A 14 -12.86 -14.77 -0.37
N ASP A 15 -12.11 -15.01 -1.44
CA ASP A 15 -11.18 -14.00 -1.96
C ASP A 15 -11.94 -12.75 -2.45
N SER A 16 -13.13 -12.90 -3.03
CA SER A 16 -13.97 -11.76 -3.42
C SER A 16 -14.46 -10.91 -2.24
N VAL A 17 -14.74 -11.54 -1.09
CA VAL A 17 -15.14 -10.83 0.13
C VAL A 17 -13.96 -10.05 0.71
N VAL A 18 -12.78 -10.65 0.76
CA VAL A 18 -11.56 -10.00 1.27
C VAL A 18 -11.14 -8.83 0.37
N ILE A 19 -11.24 -8.98 -0.96
CA ILE A 19 -10.97 -7.89 -1.90
C ILE A 19 -11.94 -6.73 -1.67
N LYS A 20 -13.24 -7.01 -1.51
CA LYS A 20 -14.25 -5.97 -1.25
C LYS A 20 -14.02 -5.23 0.07
N ASP A 21 -13.62 -5.94 1.13
CA ASP A 21 -13.24 -5.32 2.41
C ASP A 21 -12.07 -4.33 2.22
N PHE A 22 -11.02 -4.77 1.52
CA PHE A 22 -9.88 -3.91 1.19
C PHE A 22 -10.30 -2.68 0.37
N GLU A 23 -11.07 -2.87 -0.70
CA GLU A 23 -11.56 -1.79 -1.57
C GLU A 23 -12.44 -0.79 -0.81
N SER A 24 -13.29 -1.26 0.10
CA SER A 24 -14.12 -0.39 0.94
C SER A 24 -13.25 0.48 1.85
N ARG A 25 -12.26 -0.12 2.53
CA ARG A 25 -11.35 0.60 3.43
C ARG A 25 -10.51 1.64 2.70
N VAL A 26 -9.99 1.28 1.53
CA VAL A 26 -9.30 2.21 0.63
C VAL A 26 -10.22 3.36 0.23
N THR A 27 -11.46 3.05 -0.15
CA THR A 27 -12.44 4.05 -0.56
C THR A 27 -12.74 5.03 0.58
N ASP A 28 -12.91 4.53 1.81
CA ASP A 28 -13.21 5.38 2.97
C ASP A 28 -12.02 6.25 3.36
N TYR A 29 -10.79 5.72 3.29
CA TYR A 29 -9.59 6.54 3.43
C TYR A 29 -9.51 7.65 2.37
N VAL A 30 -9.77 7.33 1.10
CA VAL A 30 -9.69 8.32 0.01
C VAL A 30 -10.75 9.41 0.16
N LYS A 31 -11.98 9.07 0.62
CA LYS A 31 -12.99 10.08 0.96
C LYS A 31 -12.49 11.04 2.04
N LEU A 32 -11.84 10.52 3.09
CA LEU A 32 -11.24 11.33 4.15
C LEU A 32 -10.13 12.25 3.60
N SER A 33 -9.20 11.70 2.82
CA SER A 33 -8.09 12.46 2.22
C SER A 33 -8.59 13.57 1.29
N LYS A 34 -9.59 13.28 0.45
CA LYS A 34 -10.25 14.28 -0.40
C LYS A 34 -10.89 15.39 0.41
N LYS A 35 -11.63 15.05 1.47
CA LYS A 35 -12.26 16.04 2.36
C LYS A 35 -11.22 16.95 3.02
N ALA A 36 -10.07 16.40 3.42
CA ALA A 36 -8.96 17.17 3.98
C ALA A 36 -8.35 18.16 2.95
N ALA A 37 -8.31 17.75 1.67
CA ALA A 37 -7.74 18.51 0.57
C ALA A 37 -8.68 19.56 -0.07
N SER A 38 -9.98 19.56 0.22
CA SER A 38 -10.97 20.44 -0.43
C SER A 38 -11.78 21.35 0.51
N GLY A 39 -11.51 21.34 1.82
CA GLY A 39 -12.21 22.18 2.80
C GLY A 39 -11.78 23.67 2.79
N PRO A 40 -12.49 24.56 3.51
CA PRO A 40 -12.21 26.01 3.54
C PRO A 40 -10.79 26.38 3.98
N ALA A 41 -10.20 25.56 4.86
CA ALA A 41 -8.82 25.74 5.33
C ALA A 41 -7.82 24.86 4.54
N ALA A 42 -8.20 24.25 3.41
CA ALA A 42 -7.35 23.31 2.68
C ALA A 42 -6.06 23.99 2.21
N PRO A 43 -4.92 23.28 2.30
CA PRO A 43 -3.68 23.80 1.74
C PRO A 43 -3.84 23.90 0.21
N LYS A 44 -3.24 24.94 -0.39
CA LYS A 44 -3.32 25.16 -1.84
C LYS A 44 -2.33 24.22 -2.56
N PRO A 45 -2.78 23.41 -3.54
CA PRO A 45 -1.89 22.61 -4.36
C PRO A 45 -0.83 23.50 -5.04
N THR A 46 0.37 22.95 -5.24
CA THR A 46 1.49 23.69 -5.82
C THR A 46 2.49 22.72 -6.45
N ASP A 47 3.07 23.15 -7.57
CA ASP A 47 4.13 22.43 -8.27
C ASP A 47 5.54 22.99 -7.95
N ASP A 48 5.60 24.04 -7.12
CA ASP A 48 6.85 24.60 -6.61
C ASP A 48 7.45 23.64 -5.57
N PRO A 49 8.65 23.07 -5.79
CA PRO A 49 9.24 22.09 -4.89
C PRO A 49 9.36 22.56 -3.44
N ALA A 50 9.63 23.86 -3.22
CA ALA A 50 9.75 24.40 -1.87
C ALA A 50 8.40 24.42 -1.15
N LYS A 51 7.33 24.81 -1.85
CA LYS A 51 5.96 24.88 -1.30
C LYS A 51 5.27 23.52 -1.25
N LEU A 52 5.72 22.57 -2.07
CA LEU A 52 5.16 21.22 -2.10
C LEU A 52 5.32 20.50 -0.75
N LYS A 53 6.46 20.70 -0.07
CA LYS A 53 6.68 20.13 1.26
C LYS A 53 5.72 20.71 2.29
N GLU A 54 5.51 22.02 2.27
CA GLU A 54 4.55 22.69 3.16
C GLU A 54 3.12 22.19 2.91
N TYR A 55 2.73 22.06 1.64
CA TYR A 55 1.45 21.47 1.24
C TYR A 55 1.28 20.05 1.79
N GLN A 56 2.28 19.18 1.60
CA GLN A 56 2.28 17.81 2.09
C GLN A 56 2.10 17.76 3.61
N LEU A 57 2.87 18.55 4.36
CA LEU A 57 2.80 18.62 5.82
C LEU A 57 1.43 19.08 6.32
N ALA A 58 0.89 20.14 5.71
CA ALA A 58 -0.43 20.68 6.06
C ALA A 58 -1.56 19.68 5.75
N LEU A 59 -1.50 19.02 4.60
CA LEU A 59 -2.49 18.00 4.23
C LEU A 59 -2.40 16.78 5.14
N ALA A 60 -1.19 16.29 5.40
CA ALA A 60 -0.95 15.18 6.33
C ALA A 60 -1.49 15.48 7.73
N ALA A 61 -1.26 16.68 8.26
CA ALA A 61 -1.78 17.08 9.57
C ALA A 61 -3.32 17.02 9.63
N LYS A 62 -4.00 17.46 8.57
CA LYS A 62 -5.46 17.38 8.48
C LYS A 62 -5.98 15.96 8.38
N ILE A 63 -5.31 15.13 7.59
CA ILE A 63 -5.67 13.71 7.48
C ILE A 63 -5.55 13.06 8.86
N ARG A 64 -4.41 13.24 9.56
CA ARG A 64 -4.18 12.75 10.93
C ARG A 64 -5.29 13.16 11.89
N ALA A 65 -5.66 14.43 11.89
CA ALA A 65 -6.75 14.95 12.72
C ALA A 65 -8.11 14.29 12.42
N GLY A 66 -8.34 13.86 11.17
CA GLY A 66 -9.53 13.13 10.77
C GLY A 66 -9.48 11.62 11.02
N ARG A 67 -8.32 11.06 11.39
CA ARG A 67 -8.14 9.64 11.75
C ARG A 67 -7.26 9.45 13.00
N PRO A 68 -7.61 10.04 14.15
CA PRO A 68 -6.74 10.06 15.33
C PRO A 68 -6.44 8.67 15.92
N GLN A 69 -7.27 7.66 15.61
CA GLN A 69 -7.12 6.28 16.09
C GLN A 69 -6.50 5.35 15.04
N ALA A 70 -5.95 5.90 13.96
CA ALA A 70 -5.37 5.12 12.89
C ALA A 70 -4.20 4.26 13.39
N LYS A 71 -4.21 2.99 13.02
CA LYS A 71 -3.17 2.02 13.37
C LYS A 71 -2.92 1.05 12.24
N GLN A 72 -1.82 0.32 12.35
CA GLN A 72 -1.50 -0.74 11.41
C GLN A 72 -2.62 -1.78 11.37
N GLY A 73 -3.03 -2.17 10.16
CA GLY A 73 -4.06 -3.17 9.92
C GLY A 73 -5.49 -2.64 9.86
N ASP A 74 -5.68 -1.32 9.93
CA ASP A 74 -7.00 -0.70 9.70
C ASP A 74 -7.45 -0.82 8.23
N ILE A 75 -6.51 -0.90 7.27
CA ILE A 75 -6.78 -1.16 5.85
C ILE A 75 -6.33 -2.58 5.48
N PHE A 76 -5.09 -2.94 5.82
CA PHE A 76 -4.56 -4.28 5.66
C PHE A 76 -4.98 -5.15 6.86
N THR A 77 -6.27 -5.45 6.96
CA THR A 77 -6.80 -6.35 8.00
C THR A 77 -6.10 -7.72 7.95
N PRO A 78 -6.15 -8.54 9.01
CA PRO A 78 -5.45 -9.83 9.02
C PRO A 78 -5.74 -10.74 7.81
N ASP A 79 -6.98 -10.72 7.30
CA ASP A 79 -7.34 -11.52 6.12
C ASP A 79 -6.86 -10.88 4.81
N VAL A 80 -6.91 -9.55 4.71
CA VAL A 80 -6.30 -8.82 3.60
C VAL A 80 -4.78 -9.05 3.58
N THR A 81 -4.11 -8.98 4.73
CA THR A 81 -2.67 -9.26 4.84
C THR A 81 -2.32 -10.65 4.31
N LYS A 82 -3.06 -11.69 4.69
CA LYS A 82 -2.84 -13.06 4.19
C LYS A 82 -3.03 -13.14 2.68
N MET A 83 -4.04 -12.47 2.15
CA MET A 83 -4.27 -12.39 0.70
C MET A 83 -3.06 -11.76 -0.01
N PHE A 84 -2.59 -10.60 0.46
CA PHE A 84 -1.44 -9.91 -0.11
C PHE A 84 -0.15 -10.74 -0.01
N GLN A 85 0.12 -11.36 1.15
CA GLN A 85 1.26 -12.27 1.33
C GLN A 85 1.25 -13.39 0.30
N ARG A 86 0.09 -14.01 0.04
CA ARG A 86 -0.07 -15.07 -0.95
C ARG A 86 0.13 -14.56 -2.38
N LEU A 87 -0.47 -13.42 -2.75
CA LEU A 87 -0.29 -12.82 -4.08
C LEU A 87 1.19 -12.53 -4.35
N ILE A 88 1.86 -11.90 -3.38
CA ILE A 88 3.27 -11.58 -3.47
C ILE A 88 4.10 -12.87 -3.56
N ALA A 89 3.88 -13.85 -2.69
CA ALA A 89 4.59 -15.13 -2.76
C ALA A 89 4.44 -15.83 -4.13
N MET A 90 3.24 -15.77 -4.74
CA MET A 90 3.00 -16.29 -6.08
C MET A 90 3.80 -15.54 -7.16
N SER A 91 3.89 -14.21 -7.08
CA SER A 91 4.74 -13.41 -7.98
C SER A 91 6.23 -13.81 -7.92
N PHE A 92 6.72 -14.18 -6.72
CA PHE A 92 8.10 -14.65 -6.51
C PHE A 92 8.33 -16.11 -6.92
N SER A 93 7.29 -16.94 -6.92
CA SER A 93 7.36 -18.36 -7.28
C SER A 93 7.08 -18.60 -8.77
N GLY A 94 6.50 -17.62 -9.46
CA GLY A 94 6.19 -17.70 -10.89
C GLY A 94 7.39 -17.47 -11.81
N PRO A 95 7.17 -17.53 -13.14
CA PRO A 95 8.23 -17.40 -14.15
C PRO A 95 9.02 -16.08 -14.09
N ARG A 96 8.42 -15.03 -13.51
CA ARG A 96 9.02 -13.70 -13.35
C ARG A 96 9.78 -13.53 -12.01
N GLY A 97 9.80 -14.56 -11.16
CA GLY A 97 10.30 -14.50 -9.79
C GLY A 97 11.78 -14.12 -9.69
N GLU A 98 12.64 -14.67 -10.56
CA GLU A 98 14.07 -14.32 -10.59
C GLU A 98 14.31 -12.85 -10.94
N LYS A 99 13.58 -12.34 -11.94
CA LYS A 99 13.64 -10.93 -12.33
C LYS A 99 13.13 -10.03 -11.20
N LEU A 100 12.07 -10.44 -10.51
CA LEU A 100 11.52 -9.70 -9.38
C LEU A 100 12.53 -9.63 -8.22
N ARG A 101 13.15 -10.76 -7.86
CA ARG A 101 14.26 -10.79 -6.89
C ARG A 101 15.40 -9.87 -7.30
N ALA A 102 15.84 -9.93 -8.56
CA ALA A 102 16.89 -9.05 -9.09
C ALA A 102 16.54 -7.56 -8.95
N SER A 103 15.33 -7.17 -9.37
CA SER A 103 14.85 -5.79 -9.24
C SER A 103 14.77 -5.31 -7.79
N LEU A 104 14.61 -6.22 -6.84
CA LEU A 104 14.56 -5.88 -5.42
C LEU A 104 15.92 -5.95 -4.71
N ARG A 105 16.89 -6.72 -5.22
CA ARG A 105 18.26 -6.84 -4.67
C ARG A 105 19.09 -5.56 -4.82
N HIS A 106 18.77 -4.71 -5.79
CA HIS A 106 19.38 -3.39 -5.94
C HIS A 106 18.79 -2.33 -4.98
N ALA A 107 17.95 -2.75 -4.03
CA ALA A 107 17.57 -1.91 -2.91
C ALA A 107 18.81 -1.59 -2.08
N GLU A 108 19.13 -0.31 -1.93
CA GLU A 108 20.05 0.11 -0.87
C GLU A 108 19.54 -0.41 0.48
N PRO A 109 20.42 -0.87 1.39
CA PRO A 109 20.01 -1.28 2.73
C PRO A 109 19.35 -0.09 3.41
N VAL A 110 18.02 -0.10 3.50
CA VAL A 110 17.30 0.89 4.29
C VAL A 110 17.59 0.55 5.74
N LYS A 111 18.53 1.27 6.36
CA LYS A 111 18.79 1.21 7.80
C LYS A 111 17.44 1.24 8.51
N THR A 112 17.25 0.32 9.47
CA THR A 112 16.04 0.03 10.24
C THR A 112 15.04 1.18 10.24
N LEU A 113 14.16 1.20 9.24
CA LEU A 113 13.15 2.24 9.13
C LEU A 113 11.98 1.82 9.98
N ASN A 114 11.79 2.49 11.11
CA ASN A 114 10.61 2.27 11.95
C ASN A 114 9.39 2.88 11.25
N LEU A 115 8.71 2.07 10.44
CA LEU A 115 7.45 2.46 9.81
C LEU A 115 6.36 2.64 10.87
N GLN A 116 5.64 3.76 10.81
CA GLN A 116 4.46 4.00 11.62
C GLN A 116 3.31 4.52 10.75
N VAL A 117 2.09 4.09 11.05
CA VAL A 117 0.90 4.65 10.42
C VAL A 117 0.80 6.13 10.80
N ASN A 118 0.37 6.95 9.86
CA ASN A 118 0.33 8.41 9.94
C ASN A 118 1.71 9.09 9.97
N ASP A 119 2.83 8.39 9.89
CA ASP A 119 4.11 9.07 9.70
C ASP A 119 4.31 9.49 8.25
N SER A 120 5.16 10.50 8.05
CA SER A 120 5.58 10.88 6.72
C SER A 120 6.45 9.77 6.14
N TYR A 121 6.19 9.39 4.90
CA TYR A 121 7.07 8.46 4.20
C TYR A 121 8.44 9.14 4.00
N PRO A 122 9.55 8.48 4.36
CA PRO A 122 10.86 9.11 4.42
C PRO A 122 11.30 9.63 3.05
N GLN A 123 11.80 10.87 3.05
CA GLN A 123 12.41 11.47 1.87
C GLN A 123 13.86 11.04 1.79
N GLY A 124 14.30 10.51 0.63
CA GLY A 124 15.71 10.14 0.40
C GLY A 124 16.03 8.64 0.52
N VAL A 125 15.04 7.79 0.86
CA VAL A 125 15.15 6.37 0.44
C VAL A 125 15.04 6.39 -1.08
N PRO A 126 16.02 5.83 -1.84
CA PRO A 126 15.89 5.71 -3.28
C PRO A 126 14.49 5.20 -3.57
N LEU A 127 13.76 5.88 -4.47
CA LEU A 127 12.44 5.46 -4.91
C LEU A 127 12.62 4.10 -5.56
N GLN A 128 12.65 3.05 -4.76
CA GLN A 128 12.58 1.71 -5.25
C GLN A 128 11.15 1.59 -5.73
N SER A 129 11.00 1.85 -7.01
CA SER A 129 9.75 1.65 -7.72
C SER A 129 9.35 0.21 -7.46
N THR A 130 8.20 0.02 -6.82
CA THR A 130 7.59 -1.30 -6.69
C THR A 130 7.60 -1.92 -8.09
N PRO A 131 8.29 -3.07 -8.31
CA PRO A 131 8.51 -3.58 -9.65
C PRO A 131 7.17 -3.69 -10.38
N PRO A 132 7.02 -3.18 -11.62
CA PRO A 132 5.73 -3.15 -12.31
C PRO A 132 5.08 -4.54 -12.39
N SER A 133 5.90 -5.58 -12.52
CA SER A 133 5.44 -6.97 -12.51
C SER A 133 4.74 -7.38 -11.21
N LEU A 134 5.14 -6.84 -10.07
CA LEU A 134 4.49 -7.06 -8.78
C LEU A 134 3.17 -6.31 -8.70
N LEU A 135 3.12 -5.06 -9.16
CA LEU A 135 1.90 -4.24 -9.16
C LEU A 135 0.77 -4.85 -9.99
N LEU A 136 1.10 -5.59 -11.06
CA LEU A 136 0.11 -6.30 -11.89
C LEU A 136 -0.64 -7.39 -11.13
N ASP A 137 -0.03 -7.96 -10.10
CA ASP A 137 -0.58 -9.09 -9.35
C ASP A 137 -1.30 -8.62 -8.06
N LEU A 138 -1.32 -7.31 -7.77
CA LEU A 138 -1.94 -6.71 -6.58
C LEU A 138 -3.30 -6.06 -6.90
N PRO A 139 -4.21 -5.94 -5.91
CA PRO A 139 -5.44 -5.17 -6.07
C PRO A 139 -5.15 -3.73 -6.49
N LYS A 140 -5.90 -3.22 -7.49
CA LYS A 140 -5.70 -1.87 -8.02
C LYS A 140 -5.97 -0.82 -6.95
N LEU A 141 -5.19 0.27 -7.00
CA LEU A 141 -5.39 1.44 -6.15
C LEU A 141 -5.98 2.60 -6.95
N PRO A 142 -6.76 3.47 -6.29
CA PRO A 142 -7.11 4.77 -6.86
C PRO A 142 -5.86 5.68 -6.89
N SER A 143 -5.87 6.72 -7.73
CA SER A 143 -4.66 7.52 -8.02
C SER A 143 -4.13 8.34 -6.84
N GLU A 144 -4.90 8.47 -5.76
CA GLU A 144 -4.48 9.09 -4.51
C GLU A 144 -3.51 8.22 -3.70
N LEU A 145 -3.48 6.91 -3.97
CA LEU A 145 -2.70 5.93 -3.24
C LEU A 145 -1.72 5.18 -4.14
N GLU A 146 -0.62 4.72 -3.53
CA GLU A 146 0.33 3.84 -4.20
C GLU A 146 0.93 2.82 -3.23
N TYR A 147 1.33 1.67 -3.77
CA TYR A 147 2.13 0.68 -3.06
C TYR A 147 3.61 0.99 -3.17
N ARG A 148 4.33 0.86 -2.06
CA ARG A 148 5.79 0.99 -1.98
C ARG A 148 6.39 -0.21 -1.27
N ILE A 149 7.58 -0.63 -1.69
CA ILE A 149 8.38 -1.60 -0.95
C ILE A 149 9.46 -0.86 -0.18
N VAL A 150 9.53 -1.10 1.13
CA VAL A 150 10.57 -0.56 2.02
C VAL A 150 11.23 -1.73 2.73
N GLY A 151 12.46 -2.05 2.34
CA GLY A 151 13.10 -3.28 2.79
C GLY A 151 12.28 -4.51 2.39
N ARG A 152 11.61 -5.14 3.37
CA ARG A 152 10.73 -6.29 3.15
C ARG A 152 9.24 -5.99 3.34
N ASP A 153 8.91 -4.73 3.61
CA ASP A 153 7.57 -4.31 3.98
C ASP A 153 6.85 -3.71 2.77
N LEU A 154 5.53 -3.94 2.68
CA LEU A 154 4.66 -3.28 1.71
C LEU A 154 3.95 -2.13 2.41
N VAL A 155 4.18 -0.92 1.93
CA VAL A 155 3.61 0.32 2.43
C VAL A 155 2.51 0.80 1.49
N LEU A 156 1.38 1.20 2.05
CA LEU A 156 0.36 1.97 1.34
C LEU A 156 0.60 3.46 1.63
N ARG A 157 0.90 4.25 0.60
CA ARG A 157 1.24 5.67 0.74
C ARG A 157 0.18 6.55 0.10
N ASP A 158 -0.18 7.65 0.77
CA ASP A 158 -0.89 8.77 0.16
C ASP A 158 0.08 9.65 -0.62
N VAL A 159 -0.14 9.74 -1.94
CA VAL A 159 0.78 10.40 -2.86
C VAL A 159 0.89 11.90 -2.57
N LYS A 160 -0.25 12.56 -2.30
CA LYS A 160 -0.33 14.01 -2.13
C LYS A 160 0.12 14.45 -0.75
N ALA A 161 -0.16 13.67 0.28
CA ALA A 161 0.21 13.99 1.66
C ALA A 161 1.59 13.46 2.05
N ASN A 162 2.21 12.61 1.23
CA ASN A 162 3.43 11.86 1.58
C ASN A 162 3.28 11.13 2.93
N LEU A 163 2.15 10.44 3.11
CA LEU A 163 1.73 9.85 4.39
C LEU A 163 1.68 8.32 4.29
N ILE A 164 2.20 7.63 5.29
CA ILE A 164 2.02 6.18 5.46
C ILE A 164 0.59 5.95 5.94
N VAL A 165 -0.21 5.32 5.09
CA VAL A 165 -1.64 5.07 5.35
C VAL A 165 -1.85 3.81 6.17
N ASP A 166 -1.12 2.75 5.79
CA ASP A 166 -1.05 1.44 6.43
C ASP A 166 0.15 0.65 5.85
N PHE A 167 0.54 -0.47 6.44
CA PHE A 167 1.62 -1.31 5.91
C PHE A 167 1.54 -2.78 6.37
N ILE A 168 2.15 -3.67 5.59
CA ILE A 168 2.35 -5.08 5.90
C ILE A 168 3.85 -5.32 6.08
N SER A 169 4.23 -5.85 7.24
CA SER A 169 5.63 -6.19 7.50
C SER A 169 6.02 -7.54 6.90
N ASN A 170 7.28 -7.65 6.47
CA ASN A 170 7.94 -8.89 6.03
C ASN A 170 7.22 -9.64 4.90
N VAL A 171 6.59 -8.93 3.97
CA VAL A 171 5.84 -9.54 2.87
C VAL A 171 6.76 -10.01 1.73
N ILE A 172 7.93 -9.40 1.59
CA ILE A 172 8.96 -9.87 0.67
C ILE A 172 9.64 -11.11 1.27
N PRO A 173 9.66 -12.26 0.57
CA PRO A 173 10.35 -13.46 1.04
C PRO A 173 11.82 -13.16 1.34
N ALA A 174 12.35 -13.79 2.38
CA ALA A 174 13.80 -13.80 2.58
C ALA A 174 14.46 -14.49 1.37
N SER A 175 15.60 -13.98 0.94
CA SER A 175 16.43 -14.63 -0.08
C SER A 175 17.16 -15.83 0.50
#